data_AF-A0A1T1I0T8-F1
#
_entry.id   AF-A0A1T1I0T8-F1
#
_cell.length_a   1.000
_cell.length_b   1.000
_cell.length_c   1.000
_cell.angle_alpha   90.00
_cell.angle_beta   90.00
_cell.angle_gamma   90.00
#
_symmetry.space_group_name_H-M   'P 1'
#
loop_
_entity.id
_entity.type
_entity.pdbx_description
1 polymer ?
#
loop_
_entity_poly.entity_id
_entity_poly.type
_entity_poly.pdbx_seq_one_letter_code
_entity_poly.pdbx_strand_id
1 'polypeptide(L)'
;MVLTASVFNLYLGDAALAATSTLQSGKYEALMLAVTPEHQVEGYYSEQMGEGVSRSCTFYLQGKVEAGRKAALVTWLDASYPGSLEATATGVNLTIGKGQQHPGCISVMTPEIATGLELTRTASKKWVILVTVTADKAYLQKAPDAKAGHRAYLVKDDVVGVLGFNKGWAQVEFINDKDRSFSGWISQDQYAKLTPKQ
;
A
#
# COMPACT_ATOMS: atom_id res chain seq x y z
N MET A 1 -43.31 49.96 37.04
CA MET A 1 -42.19 49.85 36.09
C MET A 1 -41.67 48.43 36.19
N VAL A 2 -42.05 47.56 35.26
CA VAL A 2 -41.71 46.13 35.27
C VAL A 2 -40.47 45.95 34.40
N LEU A 3 -39.36 45.47 34.98
CA LEU A 3 -38.17 45.07 34.22
C LEU A 3 -38.31 43.58 33.84
N THR A 4 -38.46 43.31 32.55
CA THR A 4 -38.34 41.96 31.99
C THR A 4 -36.89 41.70 31.61
N ALA A 5 -36.25 40.73 32.28
CA ALA A 5 -34.95 40.22 31.90
C ALA A 5 -35.11 39.17 30.79
N SER A 6 -34.61 39.45 29.59
CA SER A 6 -34.53 38.48 28.49
C SER A 6 -33.16 37.80 28.52
N VAL A 7 -33.16 36.48 28.75
CA VAL A 7 -31.95 35.64 28.69
C VAL A 7 -31.74 35.19 27.25
N PHE A 8 -30.70 35.69 26.60
CA PHE A 8 -30.26 35.23 25.29
C PHE A 8 -29.44 33.95 25.46
N ASN A 9 -30.02 32.81 25.09
CA ASN A 9 -29.34 31.52 25.09
C ASN A 9 -28.64 31.32 23.74
N LEU A 10 -27.32 31.50 23.71
CA LEU A 10 -26.49 31.27 22.53
C LEU A 10 -26.14 29.78 22.45
N TYR A 11 -26.82 29.05 21.58
CA TYR A 11 -26.38 27.72 21.15
C TYR A 11 -25.13 27.86 20.28
N LEU A 12 -23.96 27.55 20.85
CA LEU A 12 -22.75 27.28 20.08
C LEU A 12 -22.92 25.91 19.42
N GLY A 13 -23.23 25.90 18.13
CA GLY A 13 -23.18 24.68 17.33
C GLY A 13 -21.71 24.28 17.11
N ASP A 14 -21.33 23.11 17.62
CA ASP A 14 -20.05 22.47 17.27
C ASP A 14 -20.06 22.17 15.76
N ALA A 15 -19.25 22.89 15.01
CA ALA A 15 -18.94 22.52 13.64
C ALA A 15 -18.08 21.26 13.69
N ALA A 16 -18.71 20.10 13.49
CA ALA A 16 -18.00 18.84 13.27
C ALA A 16 -17.13 18.98 12.01
N LEU A 17 -15.84 19.24 12.20
CA LEU A 17 -14.84 19.16 11.14
C LEU A 17 -14.84 17.71 10.65
N ALA A 18 -15.39 17.48 9.47
CA ALA A 18 -15.28 16.19 8.80
C ALA A 18 -13.79 15.89 8.59
N ALA A 19 -13.26 14.96 9.39
CA ALA A 19 -11.90 14.50 9.24
C ALA A 19 -11.76 13.88 7.85
N THR A 20 -11.00 14.55 6.97
CA THR A 20 -10.67 14.00 5.66
C THR A 20 -9.72 12.83 5.88
N SER A 21 -10.15 11.61 5.58
CA SER A 21 -9.31 10.42 5.61
C SER A 21 -8.15 10.63 4.64
N THR A 22 -6.92 10.51 5.14
CA THR A 22 -5.70 10.60 4.33
C THR A 22 -5.15 9.20 4.09
N LEU A 23 -4.65 8.94 2.89
CA LEU A 23 -3.92 7.70 2.62
C LEU A 23 -2.66 7.63 3.49
N GLN A 24 -2.36 6.45 4.03
CA GLN A 24 -1.24 6.21 4.93
C GLN A 24 -0.52 4.94 4.53
N SER A 25 0.81 4.87 4.74
CA SER A 25 1.56 3.65 4.50
C SER A 25 1.10 2.53 5.45
N GLY A 26 0.96 1.32 4.94
CA GLY A 26 0.43 0.21 5.73
C GLY A 26 0.16 -1.06 4.94
N LYS A 27 -0.23 -2.10 5.68
CA LYS A 27 -0.87 -3.29 5.14
C LYS A 27 -2.39 -3.12 5.28
N TYR A 28 -3.09 -3.33 4.18
CA TYR A 28 -4.53 -3.26 4.03
C TYR A 28 -5.00 -4.61 3.48
N GLU A 29 -5.25 -5.56 4.37
CA GLU A 29 -5.53 -6.96 3.97
C GLU A 29 -4.48 -7.48 2.97
N ALA A 30 -4.86 -7.75 1.72
CA ALA A 30 -3.99 -8.22 0.64
C ALA A 30 -3.14 -7.13 -0.05
N LEU A 31 -3.32 -5.85 0.32
CA LEU A 31 -2.61 -4.70 -0.25
C LEU A 31 -1.50 -4.19 0.66
N MET A 32 -0.29 -4.12 0.13
CA MET A 32 0.79 -3.29 0.66
C MET A 32 0.70 -1.90 0.04
N LEU A 33 0.76 -0.85 0.86
CA LEU A 33 0.68 0.54 0.42
C LEU A 33 1.81 1.37 1.04
N ALA A 34 2.54 2.09 0.21
CA ALA A 34 3.50 3.13 0.62
C ALA A 34 3.06 4.49 0.08
N VAL A 35 3.09 5.49 0.95
CA VAL A 35 2.80 6.90 0.63
C VAL A 35 4.04 7.71 0.91
N THR A 36 4.62 8.27 -0.15
CA THR A 36 5.79 9.15 -0.06
C THR A 36 5.42 10.51 0.55
N PRO A 37 6.39 11.25 1.11
CA PRO A 37 6.18 12.65 1.51
C PRO A 37 5.66 13.55 0.38
N GLU A 38 5.99 13.24 -0.88
CA GLU A 38 5.55 13.97 -2.07
C GLU A 38 4.15 13.57 -2.56
N HIS A 39 3.41 12.80 -1.77
CA HIS A 39 2.07 12.28 -2.07
C HIS A 39 2.00 11.34 -3.27
N GLN A 40 3.13 10.75 -3.67
CA GLN A 40 3.14 9.57 -4.53
C GLN A 40 2.72 8.34 -3.72
N VAL A 41 1.84 7.52 -4.30
CA VAL A 41 1.43 6.22 -3.78
C VAL A 41 2.01 5.12 -4.64
N GLU A 42 2.51 4.11 -3.96
CA GLU A 42 2.95 2.84 -4.54
C GLU A 42 2.28 1.70 -3.79
N GLY A 43 1.88 0.66 -4.50
CA GLY A 43 1.24 -0.48 -3.88
C GLY A 43 1.47 -1.78 -4.61
N TYR A 44 1.23 -2.85 -3.87
CA TYR A 44 1.29 -4.22 -4.37
C TYR A 44 0.14 -4.99 -3.73
N TYR A 45 -0.77 -5.46 -4.56
CA TYR A 45 -1.87 -6.33 -4.16
C TYR A 45 -1.49 -7.77 -4.49
N SER A 46 -1.69 -8.69 -3.55
CA SER A 46 -1.45 -10.11 -3.75
C SER A 46 -2.42 -10.92 -2.89
N GLU A 47 -3.36 -11.56 -3.54
CA GLU A 47 -4.29 -12.50 -2.92
C GLU A 47 -4.18 -13.87 -3.59
N GLN A 48 -4.31 -14.92 -2.79
CA GLN A 48 -4.39 -16.30 -3.26
C GLN A 48 -5.65 -16.96 -2.70
N MET A 49 -6.49 -17.50 -3.59
CA MET A 49 -7.71 -18.21 -3.25
C MET A 49 -7.64 -19.68 -3.69
N GLY A 50 -8.16 -20.57 -2.85
CA GLY A 50 -8.40 -21.99 -3.13
C GLY A 50 -7.46 -22.96 -2.41
N GLU A 51 -8.02 -24.05 -1.86
CA GLU A 51 -7.27 -25.25 -1.46
C GLU A 51 -7.15 -26.18 -2.68
N GLY A 52 -5.92 -26.50 -3.10
CA GLY A 52 -5.64 -27.48 -4.17
C GLY A 52 -5.61 -26.95 -5.62
N VAL A 53 -6.27 -25.83 -5.94
CA VAL A 53 -6.13 -25.11 -7.22
C VAL A 53 -5.93 -23.63 -6.91
N SER A 54 -4.67 -23.17 -6.87
CA SER A 54 -4.34 -21.79 -6.52
C SER A 54 -4.78 -20.84 -7.63
N ARG A 55 -5.75 -19.99 -7.36
CA ARG A 55 -6.02 -18.82 -8.18
C ARG A 55 -5.43 -17.61 -7.46
N SER A 56 -4.52 -16.88 -8.08
CA SER A 56 -3.88 -15.72 -7.48
C SER A 56 -4.17 -14.45 -8.29
N CYS A 57 -4.51 -13.37 -7.59
CA CYS A 57 -4.64 -12.03 -8.15
C CYS A 57 -3.50 -11.19 -7.60
N THR A 58 -2.57 -10.81 -8.47
CA THR A 58 -1.39 -10.05 -8.12
C THR A 58 -1.19 -8.91 -9.10
N PHE A 59 -0.98 -7.70 -8.58
CA PHE A 59 -0.67 -6.54 -9.40
C PHE A 59 0.00 -5.44 -8.59
N TYR A 60 0.70 -4.57 -9.31
CA TYR A 60 1.29 -3.36 -8.78
C TYR A 60 0.37 -2.18 -9.05
N LEU A 61 0.48 -1.13 -8.23
CA LEU A 61 -0.20 0.14 -8.46
C LEU A 61 0.72 1.32 -8.14
N GLN A 62 0.51 2.41 -8.86
CA GLN A 62 1.19 3.66 -8.62
C GLN A 62 0.30 4.84 -9.03
N GLY A 63 0.38 5.93 -8.30
CA GLY A 63 -0.32 7.16 -8.65
C GLY A 63 0.03 8.31 -7.72
N LYS A 64 -0.65 9.44 -7.91
CA LYS A 64 -0.46 10.63 -7.09
C LYS A 64 -1.74 10.95 -6.35
N VAL A 65 -1.58 11.28 -5.07
CA VAL A 65 -2.68 11.67 -4.19
C VAL A 65 -2.75 13.18 -4.15
N GLU A 66 -3.95 13.69 -4.26
CA GLU A 66 -4.26 15.07 -3.94
C GLU A 66 -5.13 15.07 -2.68
N ALA A 67 -4.83 15.96 -1.74
CA ALA A 67 -5.55 16.01 -0.46
C ALA A 67 -7.06 16.11 -0.68
N GLY A 68 -7.82 15.21 -0.04
CA GLY A 68 -9.28 15.16 -0.12
C GLY A 68 -9.85 14.70 -1.46
N ARG A 69 -9.04 14.08 -2.33
CA ARG A 69 -9.49 13.53 -3.62
C ARG A 69 -9.14 12.06 -3.75
N LYS A 70 -9.94 11.37 -4.56
CA LYS A 70 -9.62 10.04 -5.07
C LYS A 70 -8.33 10.10 -5.89
N ALA A 71 -7.34 9.29 -5.51
CA ALA A 71 -6.08 9.21 -6.23
C ALA A 71 -6.28 8.45 -7.54
N ALA A 72 -5.90 9.06 -8.67
CA ALA A 72 -5.84 8.34 -9.94
C ALA A 72 -4.62 7.42 -9.94
N LEU A 73 -4.82 6.15 -10.29
CA LEU A 73 -3.77 5.14 -10.33
C LEU A 73 -3.57 4.60 -11.74
N VAL A 74 -2.36 4.10 -11.97
CA VAL A 74 -2.06 3.08 -12.97
C VAL A 74 -1.80 1.79 -12.22
N THR A 75 -2.44 0.69 -12.63
CA THR A 75 -2.19 -0.66 -12.12
C THR A 75 -1.60 -1.53 -13.21
N TRP A 76 -0.74 -2.49 -12.87
CA TRP A 76 -0.16 -3.38 -13.86
C TRP A 76 0.29 -4.72 -13.29
N LEU A 77 0.31 -5.72 -14.17
CA LEU A 77 1.13 -6.93 -14.06
C LEU A 77 1.92 -7.08 -15.36
N ASP A 78 1.20 -7.43 -16.44
CA ASP A 78 1.75 -7.52 -17.80
C ASP A 78 1.41 -6.29 -18.66
N ALA A 79 0.23 -5.70 -18.43
CA ALA A 79 -0.26 -4.50 -19.11
C ALA A 79 -0.78 -3.48 -18.09
N SER A 80 -0.80 -2.22 -18.50
CA SER A 80 -1.25 -1.10 -17.66
C SER A 80 -2.74 -0.84 -17.80
N TYR A 81 -3.42 -0.65 -16.67
CA TYR A 81 -4.85 -0.36 -16.56
C TYR A 81 -5.08 0.86 -15.67
N PRO A 82 -6.10 1.69 -15.95
CA PRO A 82 -6.46 2.79 -15.07
C PRO A 82 -7.11 2.26 -13.80
N GLY A 83 -6.79 2.86 -12.66
CA GLY A 83 -7.41 2.56 -11.38
C GLY A 83 -7.58 3.82 -10.55
N SER A 84 -8.06 3.64 -9.33
CA SER A 84 -8.20 4.72 -8.38
C SER A 84 -8.24 4.22 -6.94
N LEU A 85 -7.79 5.05 -6.01
CA LEU A 85 -7.71 4.72 -4.59
C LEU A 85 -8.23 5.87 -3.75
N GLU A 86 -9.08 5.55 -2.79
CA GLU A 86 -9.66 6.51 -1.85
C GLU A 86 -9.41 6.04 -0.42
N ALA A 87 -9.09 6.95 0.49
CA ALA A 87 -8.98 6.61 1.90
C ALA A 87 -10.38 6.54 2.52
N THR A 88 -10.66 5.51 3.29
CA THR A 88 -11.90 5.38 4.07
C THR A 88 -11.62 5.55 5.56
N ALA A 89 -12.65 5.48 6.41
CA ALA A 89 -12.48 5.66 7.85
C ALA A 89 -11.56 4.59 8.49
N THR A 90 -11.58 3.36 7.95
CA THR A 90 -10.87 2.20 8.50
C THR A 90 -9.79 1.66 7.56
N GLY A 91 -9.70 2.17 6.33
CA GLY A 91 -8.98 1.48 5.27
C GLY A 91 -8.86 2.31 4.00
N VAL A 92 -8.99 1.61 2.88
CA VAL A 92 -9.00 2.20 1.53
C VAL A 92 -10.05 1.52 0.65
N ASN A 93 -10.55 2.25 -0.33
CA ASN A 93 -11.36 1.72 -1.41
C ASN A 93 -10.54 1.72 -2.71
N LEU A 94 -10.18 0.53 -3.19
CA LEU A 94 -9.42 0.33 -4.42
C LEU A 94 -10.37 0.00 -5.58
N THR A 95 -10.33 0.80 -6.64
CA THR A 95 -11.08 0.53 -7.87
C THR A 95 -10.11 0.31 -9.04
N ILE A 96 -10.27 -0.77 -9.81
CA ILE A 96 -9.51 -1.02 -11.04
C ILE A 96 -10.46 -1.01 -12.23
N GLY A 97 -10.25 -0.03 -13.11
CA GLY A 97 -10.97 0.05 -14.38
C GLY A 97 -10.63 -1.17 -15.23
N LYS A 98 -11.67 -1.83 -15.76
CA LYS A 98 -11.53 -3.08 -16.51
C LYS A 98 -10.86 -4.22 -15.71
N GLY A 99 -11.06 -4.28 -14.39
CA GLY A 99 -10.48 -5.34 -13.54
C GLY A 99 -10.72 -6.78 -14.01
N GLN A 100 -11.83 -7.04 -14.73
CA GLN A 100 -12.11 -8.33 -15.39
C GLN A 100 -11.17 -8.66 -16.56
N GLN A 101 -10.38 -7.70 -17.03
CA GLN A 101 -9.38 -7.87 -18.08
C GLN A 101 -7.96 -7.91 -17.50
N HIS A 102 -7.82 -7.73 -16.18
CA HIS A 102 -6.52 -7.75 -15.52
C HIS A 102 -6.00 -9.20 -15.43
N PRO A 103 -4.82 -9.51 -16.00
CA PRO A 103 -4.21 -10.83 -15.87
C PRO A 103 -4.12 -11.26 -14.39
N GLY A 104 -4.44 -12.53 -14.10
CA GLY A 104 -4.47 -13.09 -12.73
C GLY A 104 -5.82 -12.98 -12.01
N CYS A 105 -6.59 -11.92 -12.21
CA CYS A 105 -7.80 -11.66 -11.41
C CYS A 105 -9.10 -12.19 -12.07
N ILE A 106 -9.04 -12.60 -13.35
CA ILE A 106 -10.15 -13.08 -14.20
C ILE A 106 -10.94 -14.24 -13.56
N SER A 107 -10.27 -15.12 -12.81
CA SER A 107 -10.89 -16.32 -12.23
C SER A 107 -11.25 -16.18 -10.75
N VAL A 108 -10.96 -15.04 -10.13
CA VAL A 108 -11.00 -14.85 -8.66
C VAL A 108 -12.02 -13.79 -8.25
N MET A 109 -12.15 -12.71 -9.02
CA MET A 109 -12.98 -11.56 -8.64
C MET A 109 -13.91 -11.12 -9.78
N THR A 110 -15.14 -11.59 -9.77
CA THR A 110 -16.27 -10.92 -10.46
C THR A 110 -17.18 -10.34 -9.39
N PRO A 111 -17.65 -9.08 -9.39
CA PRO A 111 -17.32 -7.85 -10.15
C PRO A 111 -16.69 -6.73 -9.28
N GLU A 112 -16.33 -7.02 -8.02
CA GLU A 112 -16.17 -6.03 -6.96
C GLU A 112 -15.02 -5.03 -7.16
N ILE A 113 -13.89 -5.45 -7.74
CA ILE A 113 -12.76 -4.52 -7.93
C ILE A 113 -13.05 -3.40 -8.93
N ALA A 114 -13.99 -3.61 -9.87
CA ALA A 114 -14.41 -2.58 -10.82
C ALA A 114 -15.38 -1.57 -10.19
N THR A 115 -16.09 -1.95 -9.13
CA THR A 115 -17.03 -1.11 -8.38
C THR A 115 -16.43 -0.50 -7.12
N GLY A 116 -15.29 -1.02 -6.66
CA GLY A 116 -14.60 -0.60 -5.45
C GLY A 116 -14.46 -1.77 -4.47
N LEU A 117 -13.22 -2.08 -4.11
CA LEU A 117 -12.82 -3.06 -3.13
C LEU A 117 -12.41 -2.33 -1.85
N GLU A 118 -13.23 -2.45 -0.81
CA GLU A 118 -12.90 -1.94 0.52
C GLU A 118 -11.89 -2.88 1.19
N LEU A 119 -10.76 -2.33 1.62
CA LEU A 119 -9.68 -3.05 2.29
C LEU A 119 -9.38 -2.39 3.62
N THR A 120 -9.58 -3.11 4.72
CA THR A 120 -9.33 -2.60 6.07
C THR A 120 -7.82 -2.56 6.35
N ARG A 121 -7.35 -1.51 7.03
CA ARG A 121 -5.96 -1.47 7.46
C ARG A 121 -5.71 -2.48 8.58
N THR A 122 -4.83 -3.44 8.33
CA THR A 122 -4.43 -4.46 9.30
C THR A 122 -3.14 -4.10 10.03
N ALA A 123 -2.28 -3.27 9.42
CA ALA A 123 -1.08 -2.75 10.08
C ALA A 123 -0.68 -1.36 9.56
N SER A 124 -0.33 -0.46 10.48
CA SER A 124 0.30 0.82 10.15
C SER A 124 1.80 0.63 9.97
N LYS A 125 2.38 1.20 8.89
CA LYS A 125 3.79 1.02 8.53
C LYS A 125 4.46 2.35 8.21
N LYS A 126 5.78 2.36 8.25
CA LYS A 126 6.62 3.54 7.93
C LYS A 126 7.28 3.41 6.55
N TRP A 127 6.67 2.64 5.65
CA TRP A 127 7.23 2.45 4.32
C TRP A 127 7.21 3.77 3.55
N VAL A 128 8.36 4.16 3.03
CA VAL A 128 8.50 5.36 2.20
C VAL A 128 8.28 5.05 0.72
N ILE A 129 8.64 3.85 0.27
CA ILE A 129 8.37 3.30 -1.07
C ILE A 129 8.23 1.78 -0.99
N LEU A 130 7.82 1.15 -2.08
CA LEU A 130 7.95 -0.30 -2.29
C LEU A 130 9.04 -0.60 -3.32
N VAL A 131 9.68 -1.77 -3.20
CA VAL A 131 10.64 -2.28 -4.18
C VAL A 131 10.45 -3.78 -4.40
N THR A 132 10.86 -4.25 -5.57
CA THR A 132 10.90 -5.69 -5.89
C THR A 132 12.35 -6.18 -5.80
N VAL A 133 12.57 -7.32 -5.15
CA VAL A 133 13.88 -7.97 -5.07
C VAL A 133 14.24 -8.56 -6.44
N THR A 134 15.44 -8.26 -6.94
CA THR A 134 15.91 -8.71 -8.26
C THR A 134 16.93 -9.84 -8.18
N ALA A 135 17.65 -9.94 -7.07
CA ALA A 135 18.63 -10.97 -6.79
C ALA A 135 17.95 -12.29 -6.41
N ASP A 136 18.54 -13.42 -6.80
CA ASP A 136 18.04 -14.76 -6.43
C ASP A 136 17.95 -14.94 -4.91
N LYS A 137 18.91 -14.35 -4.18
CA LYS A 137 18.93 -14.26 -2.72
C LYS A 137 19.51 -12.93 -2.26
N ALA A 138 18.73 -12.15 -1.53
CA ALA A 138 19.16 -10.93 -0.85
C ALA A 138 19.15 -11.15 0.67
N TYR A 139 20.32 -11.39 1.26
CA TYR A 139 20.46 -11.61 2.70
C TYR A 139 20.24 -10.31 3.49
N LEU A 140 19.36 -10.35 4.48
CA LEU A 140 19.02 -9.19 5.32
C LEU A 140 20.15 -8.86 6.29
N GLN A 141 20.90 -7.79 6.02
CA GLN A 141 22.04 -7.37 6.84
C GLN A 141 21.63 -6.54 8.06
N LYS A 142 22.47 -6.50 9.10
CA LYS A 142 22.21 -5.71 10.33
C LYS A 142 22.42 -4.22 10.10
N ALA A 143 23.39 -3.93 9.26
CA ALA A 143 23.87 -2.62 8.90
C ALA A 143 24.33 -2.69 7.44
N PRO A 144 24.41 -1.54 6.75
CA PRO A 144 25.16 -1.43 5.50
C PRO A 144 26.54 -2.07 5.59
N ASP A 145 26.95 -2.77 4.53
CA ASP A 145 28.28 -3.38 4.34
C ASP A 145 28.66 -4.45 5.39
N ALA A 146 27.72 -4.91 6.22
CA ALA A 146 27.98 -5.99 7.15
C ALA A 146 28.18 -7.31 6.38
N LYS A 147 29.05 -8.20 6.89
CA LYS A 147 29.13 -9.54 6.29
C LYS A 147 27.78 -10.25 6.45
N ALA A 148 27.31 -10.85 5.35
CA ALA A 148 26.13 -11.71 5.38
C ALA A 148 26.41 -12.89 6.33
N GLY A 149 25.69 -12.93 7.45
CA GLY A 149 25.69 -14.06 8.37
C GLY A 149 24.54 -15.03 8.09
N HIS A 150 24.34 -16.03 8.96
CA HIS A 150 23.16 -16.90 8.95
C HIS A 150 21.88 -16.11 9.29
N ARG A 151 21.36 -15.37 8.32
CA ARG A 151 20.17 -14.53 8.46
C ARG A 151 19.13 -14.89 7.43
N ALA A 152 17.90 -14.44 7.71
CA ALA A 152 16.83 -14.46 6.74
C ALA A 152 17.28 -13.75 5.45
N TYR A 153 16.83 -14.27 4.32
CA TYR A 153 17.04 -13.69 3.02
C TYR A 153 15.69 -13.53 2.33
N LEU A 154 15.64 -12.56 1.43
CA LEU A 154 14.56 -12.40 0.47
C LEU A 154 14.94 -13.12 -0.81
N VAL A 155 13.96 -13.55 -1.58
CA VAL A 155 14.16 -14.16 -2.89
C VAL A 155 13.70 -13.21 -3.98
N LYS A 156 14.13 -13.51 -5.21
CA LYS A 156 13.69 -12.80 -6.41
C LYS A 156 12.15 -12.69 -6.44
N ASP A 157 11.67 -11.53 -6.86
CA ASP A 157 10.26 -11.15 -6.98
C ASP A 157 9.51 -10.92 -5.65
N ASP A 158 10.17 -11.08 -4.50
CA ASP A 158 9.62 -10.59 -3.22
C ASP A 158 9.41 -9.07 -3.31
N VAL A 159 8.22 -8.61 -2.93
CA VAL A 159 7.91 -7.19 -2.78
C VAL A 159 8.05 -6.78 -1.32
N VAL A 160 8.82 -5.73 -1.07
CA VAL A 160 9.14 -5.26 0.28
C VAL A 160 8.90 -3.77 0.43
N GLY A 161 8.54 -3.38 1.65
CA GLY A 161 8.47 -1.97 2.04
C GLY A 161 9.84 -1.44 2.41
N VAL A 162 10.23 -0.29 1.87
CA VAL A 162 11.47 0.39 2.24
C VAL A 162 11.19 1.32 3.42
N LEU A 163 11.95 1.19 4.51
CA LEU A 163 11.89 2.05 5.69
C LEU A 163 12.79 3.29 5.55
N GLY A 164 13.83 3.20 4.72
CA GLY A 164 14.75 4.30 4.46
C GLY A 164 15.95 3.86 3.63
N PHE A 165 16.75 4.85 3.21
CA PHE A 165 17.96 4.64 2.43
C PHE A 165 19.19 5.11 3.19
N ASN A 166 20.32 4.43 2.96
CA ASN A 166 21.63 4.85 3.43
C ASN A 166 22.69 4.44 2.41
N LYS A 167 23.28 5.41 1.70
CA LYS A 167 24.47 5.23 0.84
C LYS A 167 24.50 3.92 0.03
N GLY A 168 23.56 3.74 -0.90
CA GLY A 168 23.52 2.53 -1.74
C GLY A 168 22.85 1.33 -1.08
N TRP A 169 22.28 1.49 0.12
CA TRP A 169 21.52 0.46 0.82
C TRP A 169 20.08 0.91 1.07
N ALA A 170 19.15 -0.04 1.02
CA ALA A 170 17.78 0.13 1.49
C ALA A 170 17.58 -0.68 2.77
N GLN A 171 17.03 -0.04 3.80
CA GLN A 171 16.47 -0.77 4.93
C GLN A 171 15.07 -1.22 4.54
N VAL A 172 14.85 -2.52 4.49
CA VAL A 172 13.59 -3.11 4.03
C VAL A 172 12.87 -3.85 5.14
N GLU A 173 11.57 -3.96 4.98
CA GLU A 173 10.68 -4.81 5.75
C GLU A 173 9.89 -5.71 4.80
N PHE A 174 10.00 -7.01 5.02
CA PHE A 174 9.21 -8.04 4.38
C PHE A 174 8.19 -8.61 5.36
N ILE A 175 6.97 -8.86 4.90
CA ILE A 175 5.92 -9.51 5.67
C ILE A 175 5.58 -10.81 4.94
N ASN A 176 5.70 -11.94 5.63
CA ASN A 176 5.34 -13.23 5.03
C ASN A 176 3.82 -13.50 5.11
N ASP A 177 3.43 -14.64 4.54
CA ASP A 177 2.08 -15.22 4.57
C ASP A 177 1.46 -15.35 5.98
N LYS A 178 2.29 -15.47 7.02
CA LYS A 178 1.90 -15.60 8.43
C LYS A 178 1.96 -14.27 9.20
N ASP A 179 1.95 -13.15 8.48
CA ASP A 179 2.06 -11.79 9.04
C ASP A 179 3.32 -11.53 9.89
N ARG A 180 4.35 -12.36 9.74
CA ARG A 180 5.64 -12.16 10.42
C ARG A 180 6.47 -11.17 9.63
N SER A 181 6.95 -10.15 10.33
CA SER A 181 7.84 -9.13 9.78
C SER A 181 9.31 -9.52 9.92
N PHE A 182 10.07 -9.31 8.85
CA PHE A 182 11.52 -9.45 8.78
C PHE A 182 12.12 -8.16 8.26
N SER A 183 13.14 -7.63 8.91
CA SER A 183 13.78 -6.38 8.50
C SER A 183 15.29 -6.49 8.46
N GLY A 184 15.90 -5.74 7.55
CA GLY A 184 17.34 -5.64 7.41
C GLY A 184 17.73 -4.77 6.22
N TRP A 185 19.02 -4.72 5.94
CA TRP A 185 19.58 -3.93 4.84
C TRP A 185 19.88 -4.83 3.64
N ILE A 186 19.52 -4.37 2.45
CA ILE A 186 19.90 -4.94 1.15
C ILE A 186 20.56 -3.88 0.28
N SER A 187 21.48 -4.30 -0.58
CA SER A 187 22.25 -3.42 -1.46
C SER A 187 21.41 -2.98 -2.67
N GLN A 188 21.71 -1.82 -3.25
CA GLN A 188 20.98 -1.21 -4.36
C GLN A 188 20.95 -2.06 -5.64
N ASP A 189 21.94 -2.93 -5.83
CA ASP A 189 21.99 -3.89 -6.94
C ASP A 189 21.06 -5.11 -6.75
N GLN A 190 20.44 -5.26 -5.57
CA GLN A 190 19.59 -6.40 -5.22
C GLN A 190 18.09 -6.11 -5.32
N TYR A 191 17.69 -4.88 -5.67
CA TYR A 191 16.30 -4.50 -5.82
C TYR A 191 16.08 -3.52 -6.98
N ALA A 192 14.84 -3.42 -7.43
CA ALA A 192 14.37 -2.44 -8.39
C ALA A 192 13.16 -1.68 -7.83
N LYS A 193 13.06 -0.39 -8.19
CA LYS A 193 11.85 0.40 -7.91
C LYS A 193 10.67 -0.11 -8.73
N LEU A 194 9.46 0.07 -8.21
CA LEU A 194 8.26 -0.20 -8.98
C LEU A 194 8.15 0.79 -10.14
N THR A 195 8.00 0.27 -11.35
CA THR A 195 7.81 1.06 -12.57
C THR A 195 6.68 0.46 -13.39
N PRO A 196 5.67 1.25 -13.80
CA PRO A 196 4.64 0.80 -14.71
C PRO A 196 5.24 0.21 -15.98
N LYS A 197 4.62 -0.85 -16.49
CA LYS A 197 4.98 -1.41 -17.80
C LYS A 197 4.41 -0.51 -18.91
N GLN A 198 5.25 -0.23 -19.91
CA GLN A 198 4.87 0.53 -21.11
C GLN A 198 3.97 -0.30 -22.02
#